data_AF-A0A1G7NDJ4-F1
#
_entry.id   AF-A0A1G7NDJ4-F1
#
_cell.length_a   1.000
_cell.length_b   1.000
_cell.length_c   1.000
_cell.angle_alpha   90.00
_cell.angle_beta   90.00
_cell.angle_gamma   90.00
#
_symmetry.space_group_name_H-M   'P 1'
#
loop_
_entity.id
_entity.type
_entity.pdbx_description
1 polymer ?
#
loop_
_entity_poly.entity_id
_entity_poly.type
_entity_poly.pdbx_seq_one_letter_code
_entity_poly.pdbx_strand_id
1 'polypeptide(L)'
;MSFWGNCVKKLKEKGDVVSIEAQSPTLHSSEESRWDYKVVLVFKNAHLALDYSIVEPFKKELFPDQVAYKKEEQQRWELVVAHWDVLVESVPLN
;
A
#
# COMPACT_ATOMS: atom_id res chain seq x y z
N MET A 1 -10.44 4.22 -6.06
CA MET A 1 -9.97 2.81 -6.09
C MET A 1 -9.18 2.43 -7.35
N SER A 2 -9.52 2.93 -8.55
CA SER A 2 -8.94 2.51 -9.85
C SER A 2 -7.47 2.88 -10.07
N PHE A 3 -6.96 3.88 -9.36
CA PHE A 3 -5.64 4.47 -9.62
C PHE A 3 -4.48 3.79 -8.87
N TRP A 4 -4.69 3.46 -7.59
CA TRP A 4 -3.71 2.72 -6.78
C TRP A 4 -3.51 1.28 -7.28
N GLY A 5 -4.59 0.64 -7.73
CA GLY A 5 -4.53 -0.69 -8.33
C GLY A 5 -3.62 -0.76 -9.57
N ASN A 6 -3.48 0.33 -10.33
CA ASN A 6 -2.63 0.35 -11.51
C ASN A 6 -1.13 0.43 -11.16
N CYS A 7 -0.75 1.11 -10.08
CA CYS A 7 0.64 1.14 -9.61
C CYS A 7 1.14 -0.26 -9.25
N VAL A 8 0.37 -0.94 -8.41
CA VAL A 8 0.78 -2.25 -7.90
C VAL A 8 0.78 -3.31 -9.00
N LYS A 9 -0.17 -3.23 -9.96
CA LYS A 9 -0.16 -4.08 -11.16
C LYS A 9 1.13 -3.93 -11.96
N LYS A 10 1.66 -2.71 -12.14
CA LYS A 10 2.93 -2.49 -12.84
C LYS A 10 4.13 -3.09 -12.11
N LEU A 11 4.15 -3.02 -10.77
CA LEU A 11 5.18 -3.71 -9.97
C LEU A 11 5.13 -5.23 -10.16
N LYS A 12 3.92 -5.78 -10.32
CA LYS A 12 3.73 -7.21 -10.62
C LYS A 12 4.16 -7.56 -12.05
N GLU A 13 3.82 -6.74 -13.04
CA GLU A 13 4.24 -6.92 -14.44
C GLU A 13 5.77 -6.87 -14.60
N LYS A 14 6.44 -5.98 -13.87
CA LYS A 14 7.91 -5.91 -13.81
C LYS A 14 8.55 -7.12 -13.12
N GLY A 15 7.79 -7.84 -12.30
CA GLY A 15 8.25 -9.03 -11.55
C GLY A 15 8.86 -8.72 -10.17
N ASP A 16 8.72 -7.48 -9.69
CA ASP A 16 9.17 -7.10 -8.34
C ASP A 16 8.22 -7.64 -7.26
N VAL A 17 6.92 -7.68 -7.59
CA VAL A 17 5.85 -8.25 -6.77
C VAL A 17 5.37 -9.57 -7.38
N VAL A 18 5.31 -10.61 -6.56
CA VAL A 18 4.85 -11.96 -6.92
C VAL A 18 3.33 -12.04 -6.87
N SER A 19 2.71 -11.54 -5.79
CA SER A 19 1.25 -11.52 -5.62
C SER A 19 0.75 -10.25 -4.95
N ILE A 20 -0.49 -9.91 -5.26
CA ILE A 20 -1.22 -8.78 -4.70
C ILE A 20 -2.59 -9.32 -4.32
N GLU A 21 -2.95 -9.21 -3.06
CA GLU A 21 -4.26 -9.61 -2.55
C GLU A 21 -4.88 -8.42 -1.82
N ALA A 22 -6.14 -8.13 -2.12
CA ALA A 22 -6.92 -7.13 -1.41
C ALA A 22 -8.14 -7.80 -0.80
N GLN A 23 -8.38 -7.52 0.47
CA GLN A 23 -9.50 -8.05 1.25
C GLN A 23 -10.24 -6.87 1.89
N SER A 24 -11.55 -6.97 2.04
CA SER A 24 -12.35 -6.04 2.83
C SER A 24 -13.11 -6.83 3.90
N PRO A 25 -13.44 -6.23 5.06
CA PRO A 25 -14.31 -6.90 6.02
C PRO A 25 -15.69 -7.12 5.40
N THR A 26 -16.28 -8.29 5.64
CA THR A 26 -17.68 -8.59 5.30
C THR A 26 -18.61 -8.45 6.50
N LEU A 27 -18.04 -8.35 7.69
CA LEU A 27 -18.75 -8.22 8.96
C LEU A 27 -18.46 -6.86 9.60
N HIS A 28 -19.40 -6.39 10.41
CA HIS A 28 -19.25 -5.16 11.18
C HIS A 28 -18.13 -5.28 12.24
N SER A 29 -17.44 -4.17 12.49
CA SER A 29 -16.44 -4.01 13.53
C SER A 29 -16.74 -2.72 14.30
N SER A 30 -16.21 -2.57 15.52
CA SER A 30 -16.37 -1.33 16.29
C SER A 30 -15.80 -0.14 15.52
N GLU A 31 -16.31 1.06 15.80
CA GLU A 31 -15.86 2.28 15.12
C GLU A 31 -14.35 2.53 15.27
N GLU A 32 -13.78 2.20 16.44
CA GLU A 32 -12.36 2.37 16.73
C GLU A 32 -11.46 1.33 16.04
N SER A 33 -12.01 0.16 15.68
CA SER A 33 -11.25 -0.94 15.08
C SER A 33 -11.62 -1.24 13.63
N ARG A 34 -12.45 -0.39 13.01
CA ARG A 34 -12.86 -0.56 11.61
C ARG A 34 -11.67 -0.32 10.67
N TRP A 35 -11.58 -1.14 9.63
CA TRP A 35 -10.64 -0.98 8.53
C TRP A 35 -11.37 -1.26 7.22
N ASP A 36 -11.13 -0.49 6.16
CA ASP A 36 -11.87 -0.68 4.90
C ASP A 36 -11.27 -1.78 4.03
N TYR A 37 -9.93 -1.83 3.94
CA TYR A 37 -9.20 -2.77 3.12
C TYR A 37 -7.89 -3.21 3.77
N LYS A 38 -7.53 -4.48 3.54
CA LYS A 38 -6.22 -5.04 3.80
C LYS A 38 -5.61 -5.39 2.46
N VAL A 39 -4.42 -4.88 2.19
CA VAL A 39 -3.65 -5.20 0.99
C VAL A 39 -2.39 -5.95 1.39
N VAL A 40 -2.18 -7.13 0.82
CA VAL A 40 -0.98 -7.95 1.01
C VAL A 40 -0.18 -7.94 -0.29
N LEU A 41 1.10 -7.59 -0.18
CA LEU A 41 2.06 -7.56 -1.27
C LEU A 41 3.15 -8.59 -0.96
N VAL A 42 3.27 -9.62 -1.80
CA VAL A 42 4.38 -10.57 -1.70
C VAL A 42 5.45 -10.14 -2.67
N PHE A 43 6.57 -9.64 -2.16
CA PHE A 43 7.72 -9.26 -2.99
C PHE A 43 8.61 -10.46 -3.28
N LYS A 44 9.34 -10.39 -4.40
CA LYS A 44 10.29 -11.45 -4.80
C LYS A 44 11.41 -11.66 -3.77
N ASN A 45 11.79 -10.61 -3.05
CA ASN A 45 12.75 -10.67 -1.95
C ASN A 45 12.58 -9.46 -1.00
N ALA A 46 13.23 -9.53 0.16
CA ALA A 46 13.15 -8.49 1.19
C ALA A 46 13.72 -7.13 0.75
N HIS A 47 14.74 -7.12 -0.11
CA HIS A 47 15.32 -5.86 -0.60
C HIS A 47 14.30 -5.06 -1.39
N LEU A 48 13.56 -5.70 -2.31
CA LEU A 48 12.49 -5.06 -3.07
C LEU A 48 11.31 -4.61 -2.19
N ALA A 49 11.03 -5.31 -1.09
CA ALA A 49 9.97 -4.91 -0.17
C ALA A 49 10.29 -3.60 0.58
N LEU A 50 11.57 -3.25 0.70
CA LEU A 50 12.05 -2.10 1.47
C LEU A 50 12.67 -1.00 0.60
N ASP A 51 12.77 -1.22 -0.71
CA ASP A 51 13.33 -0.26 -1.67
C ASP A 51 12.23 0.65 -2.25
N TYR A 52 12.07 1.83 -1.67
CA TYR A 52 11.10 2.83 -2.16
C TYR A 52 11.42 3.35 -3.57
N SER A 53 12.62 3.14 -4.11
CA SER A 53 12.97 3.61 -5.46
C SER A 53 12.20 2.85 -6.56
N ILE A 54 11.74 1.62 -6.28
CA ILE A 54 11.01 0.81 -7.27
C ILE A 54 9.64 1.41 -7.62
N VAL A 55 9.08 2.26 -6.76
CA VAL A 55 7.77 2.90 -6.97
C VAL A 55 7.86 4.32 -7.52
N GLU A 56 9.02 4.97 -7.44
CA GLU A 56 9.21 6.36 -7.86
C GLU A 56 8.88 6.62 -9.35
N PRO A 57 9.23 5.75 -10.32
CA PRO A 57 8.83 5.94 -11.72
C PRO A 57 7.32 5.97 -11.89
N PHE A 58 6.60 5.07 -11.21
CA PHE A 58 5.15 4.97 -11.28
C PHE A 58 4.45 6.13 -10.58
N LYS A 59 5.03 6.62 -9.48
CA LYS A 59 4.53 7.78 -8.73
C LYS A 59 4.47 9.05 -9.59
N LYS A 60 5.48 9.30 -10.43
CA LYS A 60 5.49 10.45 -11.35
C LYS A 60 4.49 10.32 -12.48
N GLU A 61 4.29 9.11 -12.99
CA GLU A 61 3.29 8.84 -14.03
C GLU A 61 1.87 9.02 -13.49
N LEU A 62 1.63 8.56 -12.27
CA LEU A 62 0.36 8.71 -11.58
C LEU A 62 0.12 10.19 -11.26
N PHE A 63 1.04 10.84 -10.56
CA PHE A 63 0.89 12.21 -10.09
C PHE A 63 1.80 13.15 -10.90
N PRO A 64 1.44 13.54 -12.13
CA PRO A 64 2.31 14.39 -12.94
C PRO A 64 2.55 15.77 -12.30
N ASP A 65 1.54 16.31 -11.61
CA ASP A 65 1.70 17.53 -10.80
C ASP A 65 2.27 17.19 -9.41
N GLN A 66 3.60 17.24 -9.32
CA GLN A 66 4.33 16.95 -8.09
C GLN A 66 4.16 18.02 -7.01
N VAL A 67 3.76 19.25 -7.37
CA VAL A 67 3.50 20.31 -6.39
C VAL A 67 2.17 20.06 -5.71
N ALA A 68 1.12 19.78 -6.50
CA ALA A 68 -0.19 19.39 -5.98
C ALA A 68 -0.09 18.12 -5.13
N TYR A 69 0.58 17.08 -5.64
CA TYR A 69 0.75 15.82 -4.92
C TYR A 69 1.39 15.99 -3.53
N LYS A 70 2.47 16.77 -3.43
CA LYS A 70 3.12 17.00 -2.12
C LYS A 70 2.22 17.76 -1.16
N LYS A 71 1.46 18.74 -1.64
CA LYS A 71 0.48 19.48 -0.83
C LYS A 71 -0.64 18.57 -0.33
N GLU A 72 -1.16 17.72 -1.20
CA GLU A 72 -2.22 16.76 -0.87
C GLU A 72 -1.74 15.68 0.10
N GLU A 73 -0.52 15.15 -0.07
CA GLU A 73 0.07 14.21 0.88
C GLU A 73 0.29 14.85 2.26
N GLN A 74 0.75 16.10 2.31
CA GLN A 74 0.88 16.83 3.57
C GLN A 74 -0.48 17.01 4.24
N GLN A 75 -1.49 17.45 3.49
CA GLN A 75 -2.85 17.59 3.99
C GLN A 75 -3.43 16.25 4.47
N ARG A 76 -3.12 15.14 3.78
CA ARG A 76 -3.53 13.80 4.21
C ARG A 76 -2.96 13.51 5.60
N TRP A 77 -1.68 13.77 5.84
CA TRP A 77 -1.07 13.56 7.16
C TRP A 77 -1.68 14.45 8.26
N GLU A 78 -2.05 15.69 7.95
CA GLU A 78 -2.73 16.58 8.90
C GLU A 78 -4.12 16.07 9.32
N LEU A 79 -4.76 15.26 8.47
CA LEU A 79 -6.07 14.67 8.72
C LEU A 79 -5.99 13.26 9.35
N VAL A 80 -4.82 12.61 9.35
CA VAL A 80 -4.65 11.26 9.91
C VAL A 80 -4.83 11.30 11.42
N VAL A 81 -5.82 10.55 11.92
CA VAL A 81 -6.10 10.44 13.37
C VAL A 81 -5.16 9.44 14.03
N ALA A 82 -4.81 8.35 13.35
CA ALA A 82 -3.92 7.31 13.87
C ALA A 82 -3.19 6.55 12.75
N HIS A 83 -1.98 6.09 13.04
CA HIS A 83 -1.15 5.25 12.19
C HIS A 83 -0.32 4.30 13.06
N TRP A 84 -0.23 3.03 12.66
CA TRP A 84 0.52 2.01 13.38
C TRP A 84 1.44 1.27 12.43
N ASP A 85 2.71 1.13 12.83
CA ASP A 85 3.64 0.18 12.25
C ASP A 85 3.68 -1.06 13.12
N VAL A 86 3.25 -2.20 12.58
CA VAL A 86 3.17 -3.46 13.32
C VAL A 86 4.08 -4.48 12.65
N LEU A 87 5.09 -4.94 13.38
CA LEU A 87 5.90 -6.07 12.96
C LEU A 87 5.05 -7.35 13.05
N VAL A 88 5.04 -8.12 11.98
CA VAL A 88 4.33 -9.40 11.88
C VAL A 88 5.30 -10.49 11.44
N GLU A 89 5.11 -11.69 11.97
CA GLU A 89 5.87 -12.88 11.59
C GLU A 89 4.93 -14.02 11.18
N SER A 90 5.42 -14.90 10.33
CA SER A 90 4.67 -16.09 9.91
C SER A 90 4.73 -17.15 11.01
N VAL A 91 3.56 -17.53 11.53
CA VAL A 91 3.43 -18.62 12.51
C VAL A 91 2.93 -19.88 11.79
N PRO A 92 3.67 -21.00 11.83
CA PRO A 92 3.21 -22.25 11.25
C PRO A 92 2.00 -22.80 12.03
N LEU A 93 1.06 -23.38 11.29
CA LEU A 93 -0.08 -24.11 11.86
C LEU A 93 0.34 -25.57 11.99
N ASN A 94 0.93 -25.92 13.12
CA ASN A 94 1.30 -27.29 13.47
C ASN A 94 0.12 -28.01 14.14
#